data_AF-A0AAP0MVH7-F1
#
_entry.id   AF-A0AAP0MVH7-F1
#
_cell.length_a   1.000
_cell.length_b   1.000
_cell.length_c   1.000
_cell.angle_alpha   90.00
_cell.angle_beta   90.00
_cell.angle_gamma   90.00
#
_symmetry.space_group_name_H-M   'P 1'
#
loop_
_entity.id
_entity.type
_entity.pdbx_description
1 polymer ?
#
loop_
_entity_poly.entity_id
_entity_poly.type
_entity_poly.pdbx_seq_one_letter_code
_entity_poly.pdbx_strand_id
1 'polypeptide(L)'
;MNNPLARILDNYRLTGPNYVDWFRNLRIALNYEKISYVLDTPKPNIIPEGASEVERVTYQKRQDDDLSAKTYILASMSNELQRQHENMPDASSMILHLQELYGEQSRTIRYEISKKLFRMRMTEGSVNEYVLKMIDYIEQLEALNFTMDGELAIDLILQSLPNSFSQFIMNFNMNKMECSLAELLKMLNTTECIKKPKDVMAIEGHSAKIRSKEKVSTQG
;
A
#
# COMPACT_ATOMS: atom_id res chain seq x y z
N MET A 1 -27.97 1.28 14.92
CA MET A 1 -26.81 1.53 15.82
C MET A 1 -26.80 3.02 16.12
N ASN A 2 -26.79 3.43 17.39
CA ASN A 2 -26.69 4.85 17.79
C ASN A 2 -25.23 5.36 17.87
N ASN A 3 -24.27 4.52 17.52
CA ASN A 3 -22.85 4.88 17.49
C ASN A 3 -22.52 5.68 16.22
N PRO A 4 -22.17 6.98 16.33
CA PRO A 4 -21.80 7.77 15.16
C PRO A 4 -20.51 7.26 14.49
N LEU A 5 -19.65 6.55 15.23
CA LEU A 5 -18.42 5.97 14.70
C LEU A 5 -18.67 4.66 13.94
N ALA A 6 -19.84 4.02 14.07
CA ALA A 6 -20.16 2.80 13.32
C ALA A 6 -20.06 2.99 11.80
N ARG A 7 -20.29 4.21 11.31
CA ARG A 7 -20.18 4.56 9.89
C ARG A 7 -18.79 4.29 9.30
N ILE A 8 -17.73 4.28 10.13
CA ILE A 8 -16.39 3.90 9.66
C ILE A 8 -16.38 2.45 9.14
N LEU A 9 -17.20 1.58 9.72
CA LEU A 9 -17.27 0.18 9.35
C LEU A 9 -18.06 -0.04 8.06
N ASP A 10 -18.99 0.85 7.73
CA ASP A 10 -19.68 0.83 6.44
C ASP A 10 -18.74 1.20 5.30
N ASN A 11 -17.86 2.18 5.53
CA ASN A 11 -16.89 2.64 4.54
C ASN A 11 -15.72 1.64 4.35
N TYR A 12 -15.39 0.87 5.39
CA TYR A 12 -14.24 -0.05 5.41
C TYR A 12 -14.67 -1.47 5.76
N ARG A 13 -15.61 -2.03 4.99
CA ARG A 13 -16.08 -3.40 5.20
C ARG A 13 -14.96 -4.42 5.05
N LEU A 14 -14.99 -5.47 5.87
CA LEU A 14 -14.05 -6.60 5.78
C LEU A 14 -14.26 -7.39 4.48
N THR A 15 -13.20 -7.50 3.70
CA THR A 15 -13.12 -8.30 2.46
C THR A 15 -12.14 -9.47 2.59
N GLY A 16 -11.43 -9.57 3.71
CA GLY A 16 -10.39 -10.55 3.97
C GLY A 16 -9.00 -9.88 4.03
N PRO A 17 -8.40 -9.47 2.90
CA PRO A 17 -7.06 -8.88 2.87
C PRO A 17 -6.89 -7.63 3.74
N ASN A 18 -7.96 -6.85 3.94
CA ASN A 18 -7.96 -5.65 4.77
C ASN A 18 -8.24 -5.92 6.27
N TYR A 19 -8.10 -7.17 6.73
CA TYR A 19 -8.41 -7.57 8.10
C TYR A 19 -7.77 -6.68 9.17
N VAL A 20 -6.48 -6.35 9.04
CA VAL A 20 -5.75 -5.53 10.03
C VAL A 20 -6.44 -4.17 10.23
N ASP A 21 -6.95 -3.60 9.15
CA ASP A 21 -7.52 -2.25 9.13
C ASP A 21 -8.95 -2.22 9.59
N TRP A 22 -9.73 -3.16 9.07
CA TRP A 22 -11.06 -3.40 9.54
C TRP A 22 -11.06 -3.69 11.05
N PHE A 23 -10.12 -4.51 11.55
CA PHE A 23 -10.05 -4.86 12.97
C PHE A 23 -9.70 -3.66 13.85
N ARG A 24 -8.80 -2.78 13.38
CA ARG A 24 -8.50 -1.51 14.03
C ARG A 24 -9.72 -0.59 14.08
N ASN A 25 -10.44 -0.45 12.97
CA ASN A 25 -11.67 0.34 12.88
C ASN A 25 -12.79 -0.22 13.77
N LEU A 26 -12.92 -1.54 13.81
CA LEU A 26 -13.85 -2.25 14.70
C LEU A 26 -13.53 -1.95 16.15
N ARG A 27 -12.27 -2.07 16.57
CA ARG A 27 -11.86 -1.73 17.93
C ARG A 27 -12.18 -0.29 18.31
N ILE A 28 -12.02 0.66 17.40
CA ILE A 28 -12.42 2.07 17.64
C ILE A 28 -13.92 2.16 17.92
N ALA A 29 -14.76 1.54 17.08
CA ALA A 29 -16.21 1.55 17.24
C ALA A 29 -16.66 0.88 18.56
N LEU A 30 -16.06 -0.26 18.92
CA LEU A 30 -16.39 -0.99 20.15
C LEU A 30 -15.85 -0.32 21.41
N ASN A 31 -14.70 0.36 21.34
CA ASN A 31 -14.16 1.15 22.44
C ASN A 31 -15.08 2.32 22.81
N TYR A 32 -15.69 2.96 21.81
CA TYR A 32 -16.67 4.02 22.03
C TYR A 32 -17.88 3.52 22.83
N GLU A 33 -18.34 2.30 22.54
CA GLU A 33 -19.42 1.61 23.27
C GLU A 33 -18.96 0.95 24.59
N LYS A 34 -17.64 0.96 24.88
CA LYS A 34 -17.01 0.30 26.04
C LYS A 34 -17.21 -1.22 26.08
N ILE A 35 -17.38 -1.85 24.92
CA ILE A 35 -17.61 -3.31 24.80
C ILE A 35 -16.43 -4.06 24.18
N SER A 36 -15.33 -3.38 23.82
CA SER A 36 -14.17 -4.02 23.17
C SER A 36 -13.53 -5.15 23.97
N TYR A 37 -13.65 -5.11 25.30
CA TYR A 37 -13.13 -6.14 26.20
C TYR A 37 -13.67 -7.55 25.88
N VAL A 38 -14.82 -7.66 25.21
CA VAL A 38 -15.40 -8.96 24.85
C VAL A 38 -14.64 -9.71 23.76
N LEU A 39 -13.79 -9.01 23.00
CA LEU A 39 -12.96 -9.61 21.96
C LEU A 39 -11.77 -10.37 22.53
N ASP A 40 -11.21 -9.87 23.63
CA ASP A 40 -9.93 -10.35 24.19
C ASP A 40 -10.12 -11.41 25.29
N THR A 41 -11.33 -11.51 25.83
CA THR A 41 -11.64 -12.46 26.90
C THR A 41 -12.63 -13.49 26.38
N PRO A 42 -12.35 -14.80 26.50
CA PRO A 42 -13.32 -15.83 26.18
C PRO A 42 -14.59 -15.68 27.01
N LYS A 43 -15.74 -15.99 26.41
CA LYS A 43 -17.02 -15.99 27.13
C LYS A 43 -16.95 -17.05 28.26
N PRO A 44 -17.27 -16.69 29.52
CA PRO A 44 -17.41 -17.68 30.58
C PRO A 44 -18.56 -18.64 30.24
N ASN A 45 -18.31 -19.95 30.29
CA ASN A 45 -19.31 -20.95 29.88
C ASN A 45 -20.45 -21.15 30.88
N ILE A 46 -20.24 -20.81 32.17
CA ILE A 46 -21.15 -21.18 33.27
C ILE A 46 -21.15 -20.08 34.34
N ILE A 47 -22.33 -19.71 34.83
CA ILE A 47 -22.49 -18.95 36.08
C ILE A 47 -22.34 -19.94 37.25
N PRO A 48 -21.46 -19.72 38.24
CA PRO A 48 -21.30 -20.63 39.38
C PRO A 48 -22.62 -20.90 40.12
N GLU A 49 -22.84 -22.15 40.54
CA GLU A 49 -23.95 -22.49 41.43
C GLU A 49 -23.80 -21.71 42.74
N GLY A 50 -24.81 -20.89 43.08
CA GLY A 50 -24.75 -19.96 44.21
C GLY A 50 -24.25 -18.55 43.90
N ALA A 51 -24.04 -18.20 42.62
CA ALA A 51 -23.67 -16.85 42.22
C ALA A 51 -24.64 -15.79 42.78
N SER A 52 -24.04 -14.74 43.34
CA SER A 52 -24.71 -13.55 43.83
C SER A 52 -25.46 -12.83 42.71
N GLU A 53 -26.41 -11.98 43.09
CA GLU A 53 -27.15 -11.16 42.13
C GLU A 53 -26.22 -10.27 41.30
N VAL A 54 -25.16 -9.74 41.91
CA VAL A 54 -24.16 -8.90 41.23
C VAL A 54 -23.42 -9.68 40.14
N GLU A 55 -23.06 -10.94 40.41
CA GLU A 55 -22.40 -11.81 39.43
C GLU A 55 -23.34 -12.16 38.26
N ARG A 56 -24.62 -12.41 38.54
CA ARG A 56 -25.65 -12.67 37.52
C ARG A 56 -25.85 -11.46 36.61
N VAL A 57 -25.98 -10.27 37.18
CA VAL A 57 -26.10 -9.00 36.43
C VAL A 57 -24.86 -8.75 35.57
N THR A 58 -23.67 -8.98 36.12
CA THR A 58 -22.40 -8.81 35.39
C THR A 58 -22.30 -9.79 34.22
N TYR A 59 -22.70 -11.05 34.42
CA TYR A 59 -22.73 -12.07 33.38
C TYR A 59 -23.74 -11.70 32.28
N GLN A 60 -24.95 -11.28 32.64
CA GLN A 60 -25.96 -10.89 31.65
C GLN A 60 -25.49 -9.70 30.81
N LYS A 61 -24.94 -8.66 31.46
CA LYS A 61 -24.36 -7.51 30.76
C LYS A 61 -23.28 -7.95 29.76
N ARG A 62 -22.42 -8.89 30.16
CA ARG A 62 -21.40 -9.44 29.27
C ARG A 62 -22.00 -10.16 28.06
N GLN A 63 -23.10 -10.89 28.22
CA GLN A 63 -23.79 -11.51 27.10
C GLN A 63 -24.36 -10.48 26.12
N ASP A 64 -24.93 -9.39 26.64
CA ASP A 64 -25.48 -8.31 25.82
C ASP A 64 -24.37 -7.55 25.06
N ASP A 65 -23.23 -7.32 25.73
CA ASP A 65 -22.04 -6.72 25.14
C ASP A 65 -21.44 -7.63 24.05
N ASP A 66 -21.38 -8.95 24.27
CA ASP A 66 -20.93 -9.93 23.27
C ASP A 66 -21.85 -9.96 22.05
N LEU A 67 -23.17 -10.01 22.25
CA LEU A 67 -24.15 -9.96 21.16
C LEU A 67 -24.01 -8.66 20.35
N SER A 68 -23.78 -7.54 21.03
CA SER A 68 -23.54 -6.26 20.38
C SER A 68 -22.27 -6.30 19.53
N ALA A 69 -21.16 -6.80 20.07
CA ALA A 69 -19.90 -6.95 19.34
C ALA A 69 -20.03 -7.89 18.13
N LYS A 70 -20.72 -9.03 18.27
CA LYS A 70 -21.04 -9.92 17.14
C LYS A 70 -21.81 -9.19 16.04
N THR A 71 -22.80 -8.39 16.43
CA THR A 71 -23.59 -7.59 15.49
C THR A 71 -22.73 -6.59 14.73
N TYR A 72 -21.81 -5.90 15.41
CA TYR A 72 -20.82 -5.02 14.77
C TYR A 72 -19.92 -5.78 13.78
N ILE A 73 -19.41 -6.93 14.19
CA ILE A 73 -18.54 -7.77 13.36
C ILE A 73 -19.29 -8.19 12.08
N LEU A 74 -20.47 -8.80 12.23
CA LEU A 74 -21.29 -9.25 11.09
C LEU A 74 -21.69 -8.08 10.20
N ALA A 75 -22.22 -6.99 10.74
CA ALA A 75 -22.69 -5.85 9.95
C ALA A 75 -21.56 -5.20 9.11
N SER A 76 -20.31 -5.35 9.54
CA SER A 76 -19.14 -4.71 8.94
C SER A 76 -18.31 -5.60 8.02
N MET A 77 -18.78 -6.80 7.65
CA MET A 77 -18.08 -7.67 6.70
C MET A 77 -18.86 -7.87 5.40
N SER A 78 -18.22 -8.44 4.37
CA SER A 78 -18.87 -8.83 3.12
C SER A 78 -19.93 -9.92 3.36
N ASN A 79 -20.94 -10.02 2.47
CA ASN A 79 -22.01 -11.01 2.61
C ASN A 79 -21.49 -12.46 2.65
N GLU A 80 -20.38 -12.74 1.96
CA GLU A 80 -19.77 -14.05 1.98
C GLU A 80 -19.21 -14.38 3.37
N LEU A 81 -18.44 -13.45 3.96
CA LEU A 81 -17.92 -13.61 5.30
C LEU A 81 -19.02 -13.66 6.35
N GLN A 82 -20.10 -12.87 6.19
CA GLN A 82 -21.25 -12.91 7.11
C GLN A 82 -21.81 -14.33 7.23
N ARG A 83 -22.08 -14.99 6.10
CA ARG A 83 -22.60 -16.37 6.08
C ARG A 83 -21.67 -17.37 6.74
N GLN A 84 -20.36 -17.19 6.60
CA GLN A 84 -19.36 -18.07 7.19
C GLN A 84 -19.27 -17.93 8.72
N HIS A 85 -19.62 -16.77 9.27
CA HIS A 85 -19.39 -16.45 10.69
C HIS A 85 -20.68 -16.28 11.52
N GLU A 86 -21.87 -16.25 10.91
CA GLU A 86 -23.15 -16.01 11.61
C GLU A 86 -23.47 -17.03 12.71
N ASN A 87 -23.00 -18.28 12.56
CA ASN A 87 -23.24 -19.36 13.50
C ASN A 87 -22.16 -19.53 14.57
N MET A 88 -21.13 -18.67 14.58
CA MET A 88 -20.07 -18.73 15.59
C MET A 88 -20.60 -18.31 16.98
N PRO A 89 -20.09 -18.91 18.07
CA PRO A 89 -20.69 -18.80 19.39
C PRO A 89 -20.60 -17.38 19.96
N ASP A 90 -19.41 -16.77 19.90
CA ASP A 90 -19.11 -15.47 20.53
C ASP A 90 -18.22 -14.60 19.62
N ALA A 91 -18.14 -13.30 19.96
CA ALA A 91 -17.37 -12.33 19.18
C ALA A 91 -15.87 -12.65 19.16
N SER A 92 -15.32 -13.17 20.27
CA SER A 92 -13.91 -13.54 20.38
C SER A 92 -13.54 -14.65 19.39
N SER A 93 -14.38 -15.68 19.29
CA SER A 93 -14.21 -16.79 18.34
C SER A 93 -14.23 -16.33 16.89
N MET A 94 -15.11 -15.38 16.54
CA MET A 94 -15.13 -14.79 15.20
C MET A 94 -13.82 -14.06 14.87
N ILE A 95 -13.33 -13.24 15.80
CA ILE A 95 -12.08 -12.51 15.63
C ILE A 95 -10.89 -13.47 15.53
N LEU A 96 -10.82 -14.49 16.38
CA LEU A 96 -9.76 -15.50 16.33
C LEU A 96 -9.72 -16.20 14.96
N HIS A 97 -10.86 -16.65 14.46
CA HIS A 97 -10.92 -17.31 13.16
C HIS A 97 -10.52 -16.37 12.00
N LEU A 98 -11.02 -15.13 12.01
CA LEU A 98 -10.64 -14.13 11.01
C LEU A 98 -9.14 -13.79 11.08
N GLN A 99 -8.56 -13.76 12.29
CA GLN A 99 -7.13 -13.55 12.49
C GLN A 99 -6.30 -14.70 11.93
N GLU A 100 -6.73 -15.95 12.12
CA GLU A 100 -6.08 -17.13 11.53
C GLU A 100 -6.13 -17.08 10.00
N LEU A 101 -7.29 -16.77 9.42
CA LEU A 101 -7.46 -16.75 7.97
C LEU A 101 -6.71 -15.60 7.31
N TYR A 102 -6.79 -14.39 7.87
CA TYR A 102 -6.38 -13.16 7.18
C TYR A 102 -5.26 -12.38 7.85
N GLY A 103 -5.02 -12.61 9.15
CA GLY A 103 -3.97 -11.93 9.91
C GLY A 103 -2.57 -12.32 9.43
N GLU A 104 -2.31 -13.62 9.24
CA GLU A 104 -1.01 -14.10 8.74
C GLU A 104 -0.81 -13.80 7.25
N GLN A 105 -1.87 -13.81 6.45
CA GLN A 105 -1.80 -13.47 5.03
C GLN A 105 -1.32 -12.04 4.83
N SER A 106 -1.88 -11.07 5.57
CA SER A 106 -1.43 -9.67 5.50
C SER A 106 0.06 -9.53 5.86
N ARG A 107 0.53 -10.25 6.88
CA ARG A 107 1.96 -10.28 7.25
C ARG A 107 2.84 -10.87 6.13
N THR A 108 2.40 -11.98 5.52
CA THR A 108 3.14 -12.68 4.47
C THR A 108 3.22 -11.84 3.19
N ILE A 109 2.10 -11.24 2.78
CA ILE A 109 2.04 -10.35 1.61
C ILE A 109 2.93 -9.12 1.84
N ARG A 110 2.80 -8.47 3.01
CA ARG A 110 3.64 -7.32 3.37
C ARG A 110 5.13 -7.68 3.36
N TYR A 111 5.50 -8.85 3.89
CA TYR A 111 6.87 -9.33 3.87
C TYR A 111 7.39 -9.51 2.45
N GLU A 112 6.63 -10.15 1.56
CA GLU A 112 7.05 -10.38 0.17
C GLU A 112 7.17 -9.08 -0.63
N ILE A 113 6.26 -8.12 -0.45
CA ILE A 113 6.36 -6.80 -1.09
C ILE A 113 7.60 -6.06 -0.58
N SER A 114 7.79 -6.00 0.76
CA SER A 114 8.96 -5.36 1.37
C SER A 114 10.26 -6.00 0.87
N LYS A 115 10.31 -7.33 0.83
CA LYS A 115 11.49 -8.06 0.33
C LYS A 115 11.81 -7.71 -1.12
N LYS A 116 10.81 -7.58 -2.00
CA LYS A 116 11.00 -7.14 -3.39
C LYS A 116 11.49 -5.69 -3.45
N LEU A 117 10.82 -4.78 -2.75
CA LEU A 117 11.12 -3.35 -2.72
C LEU A 117 12.56 -3.07 -2.24
N PHE A 118 12.95 -3.58 -1.08
CA PHE A 118 14.26 -3.28 -0.48
C PHE A 118 15.43 -3.95 -1.21
N ARG A 119 15.18 -5.05 -1.93
CA ARG A 119 16.21 -5.77 -2.71
C ARG A 119 16.29 -5.31 -4.16
N MET A 120 15.33 -4.52 -4.64
CA MET A 120 15.40 -3.97 -5.99
C MET A 120 16.66 -3.12 -6.16
N ARG A 121 17.35 -3.37 -7.27
CA ARG A 121 18.46 -2.56 -7.77
C ARG A 121 18.27 -2.43 -9.26
N MET A 122 18.47 -1.23 -9.81
CA MET A 122 18.41 -1.01 -11.24
C MET A 122 19.72 -1.46 -11.86
N THR A 123 19.67 -2.48 -12.72
CA THR A 123 20.84 -3.00 -13.43
C THR A 123 20.89 -2.48 -14.88
N GLU A 124 19.81 -2.65 -15.64
CA GLU A 124 19.69 -2.22 -17.03
C GLU A 124 18.21 -1.90 -17.36
N GLY A 125 17.96 -1.04 -18.35
CA GLY A 125 16.62 -0.69 -18.80
C GLY A 125 16.24 0.78 -18.53
N SER A 126 14.96 1.09 -18.71
CA SER A 126 14.40 2.43 -18.55
C SER A 126 14.28 2.82 -17.07
N VAL A 127 14.86 3.96 -16.68
CA VAL A 127 14.69 4.50 -15.33
C VAL A 127 13.22 4.76 -15.01
N ASN A 128 12.42 5.11 -16.03
CA ASN A 128 10.99 5.36 -15.87
C ASN A 128 10.26 4.11 -15.35
N GLU A 129 10.40 3.00 -16.09
CA GLU A 129 9.74 1.74 -15.79
C GLU A 129 10.19 1.20 -14.43
N TYR A 130 11.48 1.34 -14.13
CA TYR A 130 12.05 0.92 -12.85
C TYR A 130 11.46 1.71 -11.68
N VAL A 131 11.43 3.04 -11.76
CA VAL A 131 10.90 3.89 -10.68
C VAL A 131 9.40 3.69 -10.51
N LEU A 132 8.63 3.59 -11.61
CA LEU A 132 7.19 3.28 -11.54
C LEU A 132 6.92 1.96 -10.82
N LYS A 133 7.75 0.94 -11.06
CA LYS A 133 7.64 -0.35 -10.35
C LYS A 133 7.95 -0.24 -8.85
N MET A 134 8.88 0.62 -8.47
CA MET A 134 9.12 0.89 -7.04
C MET A 134 7.95 1.63 -6.39
N ILE A 135 7.38 2.62 -7.08
CA ILE A 135 6.18 3.34 -6.64
C ILE A 135 5.01 2.37 -6.45
N ASP A 136 4.77 1.47 -7.40
CA ASP A 136 3.75 0.42 -7.30
C ASP A 136 3.91 -0.45 -6.04
N TYR A 137 5.14 -0.85 -5.67
CA TYR A 137 5.36 -1.57 -4.42
C TYR A 137 5.12 -0.71 -3.16
N ILE A 138 5.44 0.59 -3.20
CA ILE A 138 5.15 1.50 -2.10
C ILE A 138 3.64 1.68 -1.92
N GLU A 139 2.90 1.87 -3.02
CA GLU A 139 1.43 1.98 -3.02
C GLU A 139 0.77 0.68 -2.53
N GLN A 140 1.32 -0.50 -2.91
CA GLN A 140 0.85 -1.78 -2.39
C GLN A 140 1.09 -1.93 -0.88
N LEU A 141 2.18 -1.39 -0.33
CA LEU A 141 2.40 -1.35 1.12
C LEU A 141 1.42 -0.38 1.80
N GLU A 142 1.14 0.77 1.19
CA GLU A 142 0.15 1.72 1.68
C GLU A 142 -1.27 1.12 1.67
N ALA A 143 -1.61 0.32 0.66
CA ALA A 143 -2.87 -0.42 0.61
C ALA A 143 -3.01 -1.49 1.73
N LEU A 144 -1.89 -1.91 2.32
CA LEU A 144 -1.82 -2.74 3.53
C LEU A 144 -1.67 -1.91 4.81
N ASN A 145 -1.86 -0.59 4.71
CA ASN A 145 -1.69 0.43 5.74
C ASN A 145 -0.29 0.44 6.39
N PHE A 146 0.72 0.09 5.61
CA PHE A 146 2.11 0.30 5.94
C PHE A 146 2.65 1.47 5.13
N THR A 147 2.25 2.68 5.53
CA THR A 147 2.67 3.93 4.88
C THR A 147 4.17 4.13 5.07
N MET A 148 4.87 4.33 3.95
CA MET A 148 6.27 4.70 3.94
C MET A 148 6.40 6.22 4.02
N ASP A 149 7.34 6.70 4.83
CA ASP A 149 7.69 8.11 4.83
C ASP A 149 8.17 8.57 3.44
N GLY A 150 7.78 9.78 3.03
CA GLY A 150 8.04 10.29 1.69
C GLY A 150 9.53 10.47 1.40
N GLU A 151 10.30 10.98 2.37
CA GLU A 151 11.76 11.14 2.24
C GLU A 151 12.42 9.78 2.18
N LEU A 152 12.00 8.84 3.04
CA LEU A 152 12.51 7.48 3.02
C LEU A 152 12.26 6.78 1.68
N ALA A 153 11.08 6.98 1.06
CA ALA A 153 10.76 6.42 -0.25
C ALA A 153 11.68 6.97 -1.36
N ILE A 154 11.97 8.28 -1.31
CA ILE A 154 12.90 8.94 -2.23
C ILE A 154 14.32 8.40 -2.04
N ASP A 155 14.80 8.36 -0.80
CA ASP A 155 16.12 7.81 -0.46
C ASP A 155 16.27 6.36 -0.93
N LEU A 156 15.21 5.56 -0.78
CA LEU A 156 15.18 4.17 -1.19
C LEU A 156 15.29 4.03 -2.72
N ILE A 157 14.64 4.89 -3.48
CA ILE A 157 14.78 4.93 -4.93
C ILE A 157 16.21 5.34 -5.30
N LEU A 158 16.71 6.46 -4.76
CA LEU A 158 18.03 7.02 -5.09
C LEU A 158 19.16 6.01 -4.82
N GLN A 159 19.16 5.32 -3.68
CA GLN A 159 20.19 4.33 -3.35
C GLN A 159 20.16 3.07 -4.24
N SER A 160 19.03 2.83 -4.91
CA SER A 160 18.84 1.64 -5.74
C SER A 160 19.26 1.84 -7.20
N LEU A 161 19.53 3.09 -7.60
CA LEU A 161 19.97 3.46 -8.94
C LEU A 161 21.44 3.07 -9.18
N PRO A 162 21.83 2.79 -10.44
CA PRO A 162 23.20 2.45 -10.76
C PRO A 162 24.13 3.67 -10.66
N ASN A 163 25.44 3.42 -10.54
CA ASN A 163 26.48 4.44 -10.42
C ASN A 163 26.47 5.49 -11.55
N SER A 164 25.87 5.18 -12.71
CA SER A 164 25.69 6.16 -13.78
C SER A 164 24.87 7.37 -13.31
N PHE A 165 24.00 7.25 -12.30
CA PHE A 165 23.23 8.34 -11.70
C PHE A 165 23.93 9.02 -10.51
N SER A 166 25.18 8.67 -10.18
CA SER A 166 25.91 9.25 -9.04
C SER A 166 25.96 10.78 -9.04
N GLN A 167 26.21 11.42 -10.19
CA GLN A 167 26.23 12.89 -10.31
C GLN A 167 24.86 13.51 -9.99
N PHE A 168 23.78 12.86 -10.42
CA PHE A 168 22.42 13.31 -10.11
C PHE A 168 22.15 13.22 -8.62
N ILE A 169 22.50 12.09 -7.99
CA ILE A 169 22.31 11.84 -6.55
C ILE A 169 23.11 12.86 -5.72
N MET A 170 24.37 13.11 -6.06
CA MET A 170 25.18 14.12 -5.39
C MET A 170 24.54 15.51 -5.47
N ASN A 171 24.06 15.90 -6.66
CA ASN A 171 23.41 17.19 -6.85
C ASN A 171 22.06 17.28 -6.09
N PHE A 172 21.31 16.18 -6.04
CA PHE A 172 20.07 16.08 -5.27
C PHE A 172 20.32 16.31 -3.77
N ASN A 173 21.28 15.59 -3.21
CA ASN A 173 21.61 15.66 -1.78
C ASN A 173 22.26 16.98 -1.39
N MET A 174 23.20 17.49 -2.18
CA MET A 174 23.92 18.75 -1.88
C MET A 174 22.98 19.96 -1.87
N ASN A 175 21.99 19.99 -2.77
CA ASN A 175 21.03 21.08 -2.85
C ASN A 175 19.83 20.89 -1.92
N LYS A 176 19.76 19.79 -1.14
CA LYS A 176 18.63 19.43 -0.30
C LYS A 176 17.30 19.54 -1.06
N MET A 177 17.26 18.94 -2.25
CA MET A 177 16.05 19.01 -3.07
C MET A 177 14.93 18.24 -2.39
N GLU A 178 13.82 18.92 -2.12
CA GLU A 178 12.58 18.29 -1.68
C GLU A 178 11.64 18.18 -2.87
N CYS A 179 11.13 16.97 -3.13
CA CYS A 179 10.19 16.73 -4.20
C CYS A 179 9.29 15.53 -3.90
N SER A 180 8.21 15.38 -4.66
CA SER A 180 7.37 14.19 -4.66
C SER A 180 7.95 13.06 -5.51
N LEU A 181 7.46 11.82 -5.33
CA LEU A 181 7.84 10.68 -6.16
C LEU A 181 7.60 10.93 -7.66
N ALA A 182 6.52 11.64 -8.01
CA ALA A 182 6.19 12.00 -9.38
C ALA A 182 7.18 13.02 -9.98
N GLU A 183 7.68 13.96 -9.17
CA GLU A 183 8.69 14.93 -9.59
C GLU A 183 10.06 14.26 -9.73
N LEU A 184 10.44 13.40 -8.78
CA LEU A 184 11.66 12.59 -8.85
C LEU A 184 11.70 11.78 -10.14
N LEU A 185 10.60 11.10 -10.49
CA LEU A 185 10.45 10.36 -11.74
C LEU A 185 10.71 11.24 -12.97
N LYS A 186 10.14 12.45 -13.02
CA LYS A 186 10.36 13.40 -14.12
C LYS A 186 11.84 13.81 -14.22
N MET A 187 12.47 14.15 -13.10
CA MET A 187 13.87 14.57 -13.04
C MET A 187 14.83 13.47 -13.50
N LEU A 188 14.59 12.23 -13.06
CA LEU A 188 15.37 11.06 -13.46
C LEU A 188 15.22 10.77 -14.96
N ASN A 189 14.01 10.89 -15.52
CA ASN A 189 13.77 10.73 -16.95
C ASN A 189 14.52 11.77 -17.78
N THR A 190 14.49 13.05 -17.39
CA THR A 190 15.25 14.10 -18.07
C THR A 190 16.74 13.79 -18.06
N THR A 191 17.26 13.31 -16.92
CA THR A 191 18.67 12.93 -16.78
C THR A 191 19.04 11.75 -17.69
N GLU A 192 18.18 10.74 -17.81
CA GLU A 192 18.41 9.61 -18.71
C GLU A 192 18.42 10.05 -20.19
N CYS A 193 17.50 10.92 -20.61
CA CYS A 193 17.46 11.46 -21.97
C CYS A 193 18.73 12.26 -22.33
N ILE A 194 19.31 12.99 -21.37
CA ILE A 194 20.56 13.74 -21.59
C ILE A 194 21.77 12.80 -21.72
N LYS A 195 21.75 11.64 -21.05
CA LYS A 195 22.81 10.64 -21.11
C LYS A 195 22.81 9.79 -22.38
N LYS A 196 21.66 9.61 -23.03
CA LYS A 196 21.59 8.93 -24.33
C LYS A 196 22.33 9.80 -25.36
N PRO A 197 23.28 9.25 -26.15
CA PRO A 197 23.98 10.04 -27.15
C PRO A 197 22.95 10.67 -28.09
N LYS A 198 23.06 11.99 -28.28
CA LYS A 198 22.37 12.67 -29.37
C LYS A 198 23.00 12.18 -30.66
N ASP A 199 22.41 11.19 -31.31
CA ASP A 199 22.80 10.85 -32.68
C ASP A 199 22.54 12.06 -33.59
N VAL A 200 23.65 12.72 -33.94
CA VAL A 200 23.95 13.49 -35.15
C VAL A 200 22.96 14.60 -35.54
N MET A 201 23.32 15.84 -35.20
CA MET A 201 23.01 16.99 -36.05
C MET A 201 23.68 16.77 -37.41
N ALA A 202 22.94 16.30 -38.41
CA ALA A 202 23.34 16.44 -39.80
C ALA A 202 23.11 17.90 -40.21
N ILE A 203 24.20 18.66 -40.29
CA ILE A 203 24.25 19.94 -40.98
C ILE A 203 24.10 19.64 -42.48
N GLU A 204 22.90 19.75 -43.03
CA GLU A 204 22.76 19.88 -44.49
C GLU A 204 23.01 21.34 -44.89
N GLY A 205 24.30 21.63 -45.07
CA GLY A 205 24.75 22.78 -45.85
C GLY A 205 24.34 22.62 -47.31
N HIS A 206 23.88 23.72 -47.90
CA HIS A 206 23.40 23.87 -49.26
C HIS A 206 24.29 23.23 -50.34
N SER A 207 23.65 22.72 -51.40
CA SER A 207 24.24 22.80 -52.73
C SER A 207 23.19 23.16 -53.78
N ALA A 208 23.18 24.43 -54.16
CA ALA A 208 22.42 24.97 -55.27
C ALA A 208 22.88 24.34 -56.60
N LYS A 209 21.92 23.91 -57.42
CA LYS A 209 22.14 23.45 -58.81
C LYS A 209 22.57 24.64 -59.68
N ILE A 210 23.84 24.68 -60.09
CA ILE A 210 24.27 25.48 -61.25
C ILE A 210 24.40 24.54 -62.44
N ARG A 211 23.64 24.84 -63.50
CA ARG A 211 23.63 24.15 -64.78
C ARG A 211 24.46 24.98 -65.75
N SER A 212 25.64 24.51 -66.16
CA SER A 212 26.39 25.08 -67.27
C SER A 212 26.70 24.00 -68.32
N LYS A 213 26.54 24.44 -69.57
CA LYS A 213 26.45 23.65 -70.80
C LYS A 213 27.82 23.11 -71.23
N GLU A 214 27.83 21.88 -71.73
CA GLU A 214 28.94 21.31 -72.49
C GLU A 214 29.16 22.09 -73.80
N LYS A 215 30.40 22.50 -74.01
CA LYS A 215 31.02 22.63 -75.33
C LYS A 215 32.46 22.14 -75.20
N VAL A 216 32.73 20.96 -75.75
CA VAL A 216 34.10 20.57 -76.11
C VAL A 216 34.09 20.11 -77.55
N SER A 217 34.61 20.98 -78.40
CA SER A 217 35.23 20.67 -79.68
C SER A 217 36.71 20.48 -79.42
N THR A 218 37.31 19.32 -79.73
CA THR A 218 38.56 19.21 -80.51
C THR A 218 38.94 17.77 -80.85
N GLN A 219 39.20 17.56 -82.14
CA GLN A 219 40.34 16.84 -82.75
C GLN A 219 40.56 15.35 -82.46
N GLY A 220 40.36 14.57 -83.52
CA GLY A 220 41.25 13.52 -84.02
C GLY A 220 41.33 13.64 -85.53
#